data_AF-A0A942MVL8-F1
#
_entry.id   AF-A0A942MVL8-F1
#
_cell.length_a   1.000
_cell.length_b   1.000
_cell.length_c   1.000
_cell.angle_alpha   90.00
_cell.angle_beta   90.00
_cell.angle_gamma   90.00
#
_symmetry.space_group_name_H-M   'P 1'
#
loop_
_entity.id
_entity.type
_entity.pdbx_description
1 polymer ?
#
loop_
_entity_poly.entity_id
_entity_poly.type
_entity_poly.pdbx_seq_one_letter_code
_entity_poly.pdbx_strand_id
1 'polypeptide(L)'
;TIPAEIEELTGITNEQVKNQPNIFEVTENFLEFVGDAILVAHNADFDAAFLNAKLKRFCGLKIQNPIFDTFKIARILFSSLESHSLDYLIKYFNMPDEGRHTALGDSVITAQLFQNLRRILINMNINNLTELKHYMYHRTTP
;
A
#
# COMPACT_ATOMS: atom_id res chain seq x y z
N THR A 1 20.26 15.59 0.18
CA THR A 1 19.25 16.65 0.32
C THR A 1 18.01 16.24 -0.44
N ILE A 2 16.83 16.61 0.06
CA ILE A 2 15.55 16.39 -0.61
C ILE A 2 15.43 17.39 -1.77
N PRO A 3 15.11 16.96 -3.00
CA PRO A 3 14.85 17.85 -4.14
C PRO A 3 13.63 18.75 -3.90
N ALA A 4 13.65 19.97 -4.45
CA ALA A 4 12.58 20.95 -4.25
C ALA A 4 11.21 20.45 -4.72
N GLU A 5 11.15 19.72 -5.83
CA GLU A 5 9.86 19.18 -6.32
C GLU A 5 9.25 18.15 -5.36
N ILE A 6 10.09 17.40 -4.64
CA ILE A 6 9.63 16.40 -3.64
C ILE A 6 9.20 17.09 -2.35
N GLU A 7 9.91 18.14 -1.94
CA GLU A 7 9.53 18.96 -0.79
C GLU A 7 8.18 19.67 -1.05
N GLU A 8 7.96 20.19 -2.26
CA GLU A 8 6.65 20.76 -2.67
C GLU A 8 5.54 19.70 -2.69
N LEU A 9 5.82 18.51 -3.22
CA LEU A 9 4.84 17.43 -3.32
C LEU A 9 4.44 16.85 -1.96
N THR A 10 5.40 16.67 -1.05
CA THR A 10 5.22 15.90 0.19
C THR A 10 5.19 16.77 1.45
N GLY A 11 5.64 18.02 1.35
CA GLY A 11 5.87 18.90 2.51
C GLY A 11 7.05 18.49 3.39
N ILE A 12 7.80 17.44 3.03
CA ILE A 12 8.91 16.93 3.84
C ILE A 12 10.18 17.74 3.55
N THR A 13 10.66 18.44 4.56
CA THR A 13 11.83 19.34 4.42
C THR A 13 13.13 18.68 4.85
N ASN A 14 14.25 19.21 4.36
CA ASN A 14 15.59 18.75 4.78
C ASN A 14 15.82 18.88 6.30
N GLU A 15 15.22 19.88 6.96
CA GLU A 15 15.35 20.07 8.41
C GLU A 15 14.54 19.03 9.21
N GLN A 16 13.37 18.61 8.71
CA GLN A 16 12.57 17.56 9.36
C GLN A 16 13.29 16.21 9.38
N VAL A 17 14.07 15.89 8.34
CA VAL A 17 14.79 14.61 8.22
C VAL A 17 16.17 14.60 8.86
N LYS A 18 16.73 15.78 9.18
CA LYS A 18 18.12 15.93 9.63
C LYS A 18 18.49 15.14 10.89
N ASN A 19 17.54 15.01 11.82
CA ASN A 19 17.73 14.34 13.11
C ASN A 19 16.87 13.07 13.25
N GLN A 20 16.37 12.52 12.13
CA GLN A 20 15.56 11.30 12.16
C GLN A 20 16.45 10.06 12.33
N PRO A 21 15.88 8.97 12.87
CA PRO A 21 16.59 7.70 12.98
C PRO A 21 17.14 7.23 11.64
N ASN A 22 18.25 6.49 11.70
CA ASN A 22 18.82 5.92 10.50
C ASN A 22 17.91 4.81 9.92
N ILE A 23 18.04 4.55 8.62
CA ILE A 23 17.18 3.59 7.94
C ILE A 23 17.26 2.17 8.51
N PHE A 24 18.39 1.77 9.11
CA PHE A 24 18.53 0.43 9.70
C PHE A 24 17.63 0.29 10.93
N GLU A 25 17.69 1.25 11.86
CA GLU A 25 16.84 1.29 13.05
C GLU A 25 15.34 1.33 12.68
N VAL A 26 14.97 2.16 11.71
CA VAL A 26 13.57 2.25 11.24
C VAL A 26 13.10 0.92 10.63
N THR A 27 13.97 0.24 9.87
CA THR A 27 13.61 -1.00 9.19
C THR A 27 13.43 -2.16 10.17
N GLU A 28 14.26 -2.24 11.20
CA GLU A 28 14.12 -3.23 12.28
C GLU A 28 12.83 -3.00 13.08
N ASN A 29 12.60 -1.77 13.54
CA ASN A 29 11.38 -1.39 14.24
C ASN A 29 10.13 -1.63 13.38
N PHE A 30 10.22 -1.40 12.06
CA PHE A 30 9.12 -1.69 11.15
C PHE A 30 8.81 -3.19 11.06
N LEU A 31 9.83 -4.05 10.97
CA LEU A 31 9.63 -5.51 10.96
C LEU A 31 8.97 -6.00 12.24
N GLU A 32 9.40 -5.49 13.40
CA GLU A 32 8.79 -5.81 14.69
C GLU A 32 7.34 -5.34 14.73
N PHE A 33 7.07 -4.11 14.29
CA PHE A 33 5.73 -3.54 14.26
C PHE A 33 4.76 -4.34 13.39
N VAL A 34 5.17 -4.77 12.19
CA VAL A 34 4.27 -5.49 11.28
C VAL A 34 4.11 -6.96 11.64
N GLY A 35 5.08 -7.58 12.33
CA GLY A 35 5.02 -8.97 12.74
C GLY A 35 4.56 -9.92 11.63
N ASP A 36 3.51 -10.69 11.89
CA ASP A 36 2.86 -11.61 10.95
C ASP A 36 1.60 -11.04 10.28
N ALA A 37 1.34 -9.73 10.46
CA ALA A 37 0.16 -9.08 9.92
C ALA A 37 0.08 -9.16 8.39
N ILE A 38 -1.13 -9.15 7.85
CA ILE A 38 -1.35 -8.95 6.42
C ILE A 38 -1.12 -7.48 6.11
N LEU A 39 -0.20 -7.20 5.21
CA LEU A 39 0.06 -5.84 4.77
C LEU A 39 -0.97 -5.42 3.72
N VAL A 40 -1.35 -4.15 3.74
CA VAL A 40 -2.26 -3.57 2.76
C VAL A 40 -1.52 -2.43 2.07
N ALA A 41 -1.47 -2.46 0.74
CA ALA A 41 -0.82 -1.44 -0.06
C ALA A 41 -1.57 -1.23 -1.38
N HIS A 42 -1.23 -0.17 -2.11
CA HIS A 42 -1.80 0.13 -3.41
C HIS A 42 -0.70 0.05 -4.47
N ASN A 43 -0.80 -0.92 -5.39
CA ASN A 43 0.29 -1.28 -6.30
C ASN A 43 1.54 -1.77 -5.52
N ALA A 44 1.29 -2.75 -4.65
CA ALA A 44 2.20 -3.16 -3.59
C ALA A 44 3.59 -3.62 -4.06
N ASP A 45 3.72 -4.06 -5.31
CA ASP A 45 5.01 -4.47 -5.88
C ASP A 45 6.03 -3.31 -5.85
N PHE A 46 5.56 -2.05 -5.97
CA PHE A 46 6.38 -0.86 -5.88
C PHE A 46 6.94 -0.68 -4.46
N ASP A 47 6.08 -0.57 -3.45
CA ASP A 47 6.50 -0.37 -2.05
C ASP A 47 7.35 -1.54 -1.55
N ALA A 48 6.94 -2.78 -1.87
CA ALA A 48 7.67 -3.98 -1.49
C ALA A 48 9.07 -4.01 -2.11
N ALA A 49 9.26 -3.54 -3.34
CA ALA A 49 10.59 -3.47 -3.96
C ALA A 49 11.52 -2.50 -3.21
N PHE A 50 11.03 -1.30 -2.86
CA PHE A 50 11.81 -0.33 -2.08
C PHE A 50 12.17 -0.87 -0.70
N LEU A 51 11.19 -1.41 0.03
CA LEU A 51 11.39 -1.94 1.36
C LEU A 51 12.34 -3.15 1.36
N ASN A 52 12.15 -4.11 0.43
CA ASN A 52 13.03 -5.27 0.29
C ASN A 52 14.46 -4.89 -0.09
N ALA A 53 14.67 -3.86 -0.89
CA ALA A 53 16.02 -3.40 -1.22
C ALA A 53 16.77 -2.89 0.02
N LYS A 54 16.07 -2.19 0.94
CA LYS A 54 16.66 -1.73 2.21
C LYS A 54 16.87 -2.90 3.17
N LEU A 55 15.86 -3.73 3.39
CA LEU A 55 15.93 -4.92 4.23
C LEU A 55 17.07 -5.85 3.83
N LYS A 56 17.22 -6.12 2.52
CA LYS A 56 18.28 -6.98 2.01
C LYS A 56 19.65 -6.40 2.26
N ARG A 57 19.81 -5.08 2.09
CA ARG A 57 21.08 -4.39 2.26
C ARG A 57 21.54 -4.34 3.72
N PHE A 58 20.61 -4.11 4.66
CA PHE A 58 20.97 -3.79 6.04
C PHE A 58 20.75 -4.96 7.01
N CYS A 59 19.78 -5.84 6.75
CA CYS A 59 19.43 -6.94 7.63
C CYS A 59 19.60 -8.32 6.94
N GLY A 60 19.83 -8.35 5.63
CA GLY A 60 19.84 -9.61 4.86
C GLY A 60 18.46 -10.26 4.73
N LEU A 61 17.39 -9.51 5.05
CA LEU A 61 16.01 -10.00 5.09
C LEU A 61 15.18 -9.47 3.92
N LYS A 62 13.95 -9.98 3.81
CA LYS A 62 12.88 -9.47 2.93
C LYS A 62 11.56 -9.61 3.68
N ILE A 63 10.56 -8.82 3.30
CA ILE A 63 9.21 -8.99 3.85
C ILE A 63 8.70 -10.39 3.48
N GLN A 64 8.06 -11.06 4.42
CA GLN A 64 7.43 -12.37 4.21
C GLN A 64 5.90 -12.31 4.35
N ASN A 65 5.38 -11.17 4.82
CA ASN A 65 3.98 -10.95 5.07
C ASN A 65 3.16 -11.13 3.77
N PRO A 66 1.99 -11.78 3.84
CA PRO A 66 1.03 -11.70 2.76
C PRO A 66 0.64 -10.23 2.52
N ILE A 67 0.51 -9.84 1.26
CA ILE A 67 0.10 -8.48 0.90
C ILE A 67 -1.25 -8.50 0.19
N PHE A 68 -2.19 -7.70 0.68
CA PHE A 68 -3.41 -7.35 0.00
C PHE A 68 -3.15 -6.10 -0.87
N ASP A 69 -3.08 -6.31 -2.18
CA ASP A 69 -2.86 -5.23 -3.14
C ASP A 69 -4.20 -4.65 -3.64
N THR A 70 -4.57 -3.50 -3.08
CA THR A 70 -5.83 -2.82 -3.41
C THR A 70 -5.94 -2.44 -4.89
N PHE A 71 -4.83 -2.22 -5.60
CA PHE A 71 -4.83 -1.93 -7.03
C PHE A 71 -5.28 -3.16 -7.83
N LYS A 72 -4.66 -4.32 -7.59
CA LYS A 72 -4.99 -5.59 -8.25
C LYS A 72 -6.45 -5.99 -7.98
N ILE A 73 -6.89 -5.81 -6.73
CA ILE A 73 -8.29 -6.11 -6.36
C ILE A 73 -9.27 -5.16 -7.04
N ALA A 74 -8.99 -3.85 -7.04
CA ALA A 74 -9.84 -2.87 -7.71
C ALA A 74 -9.95 -3.15 -9.23
N ARG A 75 -8.84 -3.54 -9.88
CA ARG A 75 -8.84 -3.91 -11.31
C ARG A 75 -9.77 -5.08 -11.62
N ILE A 76 -9.83 -6.08 -10.73
CA ILE A 76 -10.66 -7.27 -10.94
C ILE A 76 -12.13 -6.97 -10.65
N LEU A 77 -12.41 -6.21 -9.59
CA LEU A 77 -13.79 -5.87 -9.21
C LEU A 77 -14.41 -4.83 -10.14
N PHE A 78 -13.60 -3.92 -10.68
CA PHE A 78 -14.06 -2.77 -11.46
C PHE A 78 -13.34 -2.69 -12.81
N SER A 79 -13.32 -3.79 -13.56
CA SER A 79 -12.56 -3.90 -14.82
C SER A 79 -12.97 -2.89 -15.90
N SER A 80 -14.14 -2.27 -15.78
CA SER A 80 -14.66 -1.27 -16.71
C SER A 80 -14.25 0.18 -16.39
N LEU A 81 -13.57 0.43 -15.26
CA LEU A 81 -13.09 1.78 -14.95
C LEU A 81 -11.89 2.15 -15.84
N GLU A 82 -11.80 3.43 -16.19
CA GLU A 82 -10.72 3.96 -17.03
C GLU A 82 -9.36 3.97 -16.33
N SER A 83 -9.35 4.00 -14.99
CA SER A 83 -8.15 3.97 -14.16
C SER A 83 -8.45 3.28 -12.82
N HIS A 84 -7.39 2.77 -12.21
CA HIS A 84 -7.40 2.21 -10.86
C HIS A 84 -6.35 2.86 -9.97
N SER A 85 -5.82 4.02 -10.35
CA SER A 85 -4.92 4.78 -9.49
C SER A 85 -5.62 5.17 -8.19
N LEU A 86 -4.84 5.37 -7.12
CA LEU A 86 -5.39 5.77 -5.84
C LEU A 86 -6.21 7.06 -5.96
N ASP A 87 -5.75 8.06 -6.73
CA ASP A 87 -6.48 9.30 -7.00
C ASP A 87 -7.83 9.08 -7.67
N TYR A 88 -7.88 8.13 -8.61
CA TYR A 88 -9.11 7.79 -9.28
C TYR A 88 -10.10 7.13 -8.32
N LEU A 89 -9.61 6.18 -7.52
CA LEU A 89 -10.45 5.41 -6.60
C LEU A 89 -10.92 6.25 -5.40
N ILE A 90 -10.14 7.23 -4.95
CA ILE A 90 -10.58 8.25 -3.98
C ILE A 90 -11.84 8.94 -4.48
N LYS A 91 -11.81 9.46 -5.71
CA LYS A 91 -12.95 10.15 -6.32
C LYS A 91 -14.12 9.20 -6.55
N TYR A 92 -13.85 8.00 -7.05
CA TYR A 92 -14.86 6.99 -7.33
C TYR A 92 -15.65 6.57 -6.07
N PHE A 93 -14.96 6.37 -4.95
CA PHE A 93 -15.57 6.00 -3.67
C PHE A 93 -15.98 7.19 -2.80
N ASN A 94 -15.75 8.43 -3.27
CA ASN A 94 -15.96 9.66 -2.50
C ASN A 94 -15.29 9.62 -1.12
N MET A 95 -14.01 9.23 -1.09
CA MET A 95 -13.19 9.17 0.12
C MET A 95 -12.50 10.52 0.40
N PRO A 96 -12.27 10.88 1.66
CA PRO A 96 -11.39 12.00 2.00
C PRO A 96 -9.94 11.68 1.58
N ASP A 97 -9.20 12.70 1.17
CA ASP A 97 -7.81 12.63 0.69
C ASP A 97 -6.82 13.42 1.55
N GLU A 98 -7.16 13.60 2.83
CA GLU A 98 -6.31 14.31 3.80
C GLU A 98 -4.91 13.70 3.89
N GLY A 99 -3.89 14.54 3.74
CA GLY A 99 -2.48 14.13 3.82
C GLY A 99 -1.97 13.37 2.59
N ARG A 100 -2.69 13.39 1.46
CA ARG A 100 -2.24 12.78 0.21
C ARG A 100 -0.82 13.18 -0.14
N HIS A 101 -0.06 12.24 -0.70
CA HIS A 101 1.36 12.35 -1.06
C HIS A 101 2.33 12.27 0.12
N THR A 102 1.84 12.17 1.35
CA THR A 102 2.66 11.73 2.49
C THR A 102 2.49 10.23 2.69
N ALA A 103 3.54 9.54 3.14
CA ALA A 103 3.47 8.10 3.39
C ALA A 103 2.37 7.73 4.39
N LEU A 104 2.15 8.55 5.43
CA LEU A 104 1.09 8.33 6.41
C LEU A 104 -0.30 8.57 5.81
N GLY A 105 -0.50 9.68 5.11
CA GLY A 105 -1.80 9.98 4.48
C GLY A 105 -2.17 8.94 3.43
N ASP A 106 -1.23 8.58 2.54
CA ASP A 106 -1.45 7.54 1.53
C ASP A 106 -1.75 6.17 2.19
N SER A 107 -1.13 5.85 3.34
CA SER A 107 -1.45 4.64 4.11
C SER A 107 -2.86 4.66 4.69
N VAL A 108 -3.30 5.80 5.24
CA VAL A 108 -4.66 5.98 5.78
C VAL A 108 -5.70 5.88 4.67
N ILE A 109 -5.48 6.55 3.54
CA ILE A 109 -6.39 6.50 2.38
C ILE A 109 -6.44 5.07 1.81
N THR A 110 -5.30 4.39 1.73
CA THR A 110 -5.26 2.98 1.30
C THR A 110 -6.03 2.07 2.25
N ALA A 111 -5.98 2.32 3.56
CA ALA A 111 -6.79 1.59 4.54
C ALA A 111 -8.29 1.85 4.34
N GLN A 112 -8.71 3.09 4.04
CA GLN A 112 -10.11 3.39 3.70
C GLN A 112 -10.56 2.68 2.41
N LEU A 113 -9.71 2.68 1.38
CA LEU A 113 -9.96 1.93 0.15
C LEU A 113 -10.12 0.44 0.44
N PHE A 114 -9.23 -0.13 1.24
CA PHE A 114 -9.32 -1.52 1.68
C PHE A 114 -10.65 -1.83 2.36
N GLN A 115 -11.15 -0.96 3.24
CA GLN A 115 -12.44 -1.19 3.90
C GLN A 115 -13.61 -1.18 2.90
N ASN A 116 -13.57 -0.31 1.89
CA ASN A 116 -14.56 -0.32 0.81
C ASN A 116 -14.51 -1.62 -0.01
N LEU A 117 -13.31 -2.02 -0.46
CA LEU A 117 -13.13 -3.27 -1.22
C LEU A 117 -13.52 -4.50 -0.39
N ARG A 118 -13.13 -4.54 0.89
CA ARG A 118 -13.45 -5.63 1.82
C ARG A 118 -14.96 -5.79 1.99
N ARG A 119 -15.71 -4.70 2.13
CA ARG A 119 -17.19 -4.74 2.21
C ARG A 119 -17.80 -5.39 0.97
N ILE A 120 -17.29 -5.06 -0.21
CA ILE A 120 -17.75 -5.64 -1.48
C ILE A 120 -17.42 -7.14 -1.55
N LEU A 121 -16.19 -7.51 -1.20
CA LEU A 121 -15.76 -8.91 -1.17
C LEU A 121 -16.61 -9.76 -0.20
N ILE A 122 -16.91 -9.24 0.99
CA ILE A 122 -17.79 -9.92 1.96
C ILE A 122 -19.19 -10.13 1.39
N ASN A 123 -19.75 -9.12 0.72
CA ASN A 123 -21.06 -9.25 0.05
C ASN A 123 -21.06 -10.27 -1.10
N MET A 124 -19.88 -10.58 -1.64
CA MET A 124 -19.66 -11.63 -2.65
C MET A 124 -19.32 -13.00 -2.02
N ASN A 125 -19.43 -13.14 -0.70
CA ASN A 125 -19.03 -14.32 0.07
C ASN A 125 -17.53 -14.65 0.01
N ILE A 126 -16.67 -13.63 -0.15
CA ILE A 126 -15.21 -13.76 -0.08
C ILE A 126 -14.75 -13.14 1.25
N ASN A 127 -14.41 -14.01 2.22
CA ASN A 127 -14.17 -13.64 3.61
C ASN A 127 -12.71 -13.81 4.04
N ASN A 128 -11.88 -14.48 3.25
CA ASN A 128 -10.46 -14.69 3.56
C ASN A 128 -9.56 -14.63 2.31
N LEU A 129 -8.24 -14.57 2.53
CA LEU A 129 -7.26 -14.48 1.44
C LEU A 129 -7.24 -15.70 0.53
N THR A 130 -7.61 -16.88 1.03
CA THR A 130 -7.64 -18.11 0.22
C THR A 130 -8.77 -18.06 -0.81
N GLU A 131 -9.98 -17.69 -0.37
CA GLU A 131 -11.13 -17.46 -1.24
C GLU A 131 -10.85 -16.34 -2.25
N LEU A 132 -10.20 -15.26 -1.80
CA LEU A 132 -9.83 -14.17 -2.69
C LEU A 132 -8.86 -14.63 -3.78
N LYS A 133 -7.81 -15.39 -3.43
CA LYS A 133 -6.87 -15.95 -4.41
C LYS A 133 -7.57 -16.85 -5.42
N HIS A 134 -8.49 -17.70 -4.96
CA HIS A 134 -9.29 -18.55 -5.83
C HIS A 134 -10.16 -17.72 -6.78
N TYR A 135 -10.86 -16.71 -6.27
CA TYR A 135 -11.66 -15.78 -7.07
C TYR A 135 -10.82 -15.05 -8.12
N MET A 136 -9.63 -14.57 -7.75
CA MET A 136 -8.72 -13.88 -8.67
C MET A 136 -8.21 -14.81 -9.77
N TYR A 137 -7.89 -16.07 -9.44
CA TYR A 137 -7.41 -17.05 -10.41
C TYR A 137 -8.42 -17.21 -11.56
N HIS A 138 -9.68 -17.50 -11.24
CA HIS A 138 -10.76 -17.69 -12.24
C HIS A 138 -11.14 -16.44 -13.04
N ARG A 139 -10.71 -15.25 -12.61
CA ARG A 139 -10.95 -13.96 -13.29
C ARG A 139 -9.77 -13.49 -14.15
N THR A 140 -8.60 -14.09 -13.97
CA THR A 140 -7.35 -13.64 -14.62
C THR A 140 -6.76 -14.68 -15.58
N THR A 141 -7.17 -15.94 -15.49
CA THR A 141 -6.94 -16.93 -16.56
C THR A 141 -7.94 -16.73 -17.71
N PRO A 142 -7.46 -16.70 -18.97
CA PRO A 142 -8.30 -16.60 -20.16
C PRO A 142 -9.22 -17.80 -20.38
#